data_AF-A0A495WF02-F1
#
_entry.id   AF-A0A495WF02-F1
#
_cell.length_a   1.000
_cell.length_b   1.000
_cell.length_c   1.000
_cell.angle_alpha   90.00
_cell.angle_beta   90.00
_cell.angle_gamma   90.00
#
_symmetry.space_group_name_H-M   'P 1'
#
loop_
_entity.id
_entity.type
_entity.pdbx_description
1 polymer ?
#
loop_
_entity_poly.entity_id
_entity_poly.type
_entity_poly.pdbx_seq_one_letter_code
_entity_poly.pdbx_strand_id
1 'polypeptide(L)'
;MNRKIFFSLLVGVSVIAETAFAQISGGIDDAMMQGIKNAYKNTSADKAIRNALNANSIQKLAVSADQKDVIDGYFSDRVYSRGVTDQKASGRCWLFTGLNVFRAKMIDKYKLPEFEFSQNYNFFYDQLEKANLFLQGVIDTRQKPMSDQMVEWLFKNPLSDGGQFTGISDIIGKYGVVPKEVMNETFASNNTSQMASLLKLKLREYGLQLRELPVQTDMEDIKRIKTEMLGTMYRMLVLNLGEPPLEFTWTRKDINGKPVETKQYTPKSFYNEYIGKDLTNGYVMLMNDPTREYYKLYEIDYDRHMYDGYNWRYVNLPVEDIKKMAIASIKDSTAMYFSCDVTKFLNRDKGTLDLNNYDYESLMGTTFGMNKKQRVQSFASGSSHAMTLVAVDLDDSGNPIKWLLENSWGATNGYKGHLIMTDRWFDEYMFRLVVEKKYVPKKILNILSQTPVRLPAWDPMFAPEK
;
A
#
# COMPACT_ATOMS: atom_id res chain seq x y z
N MET A 1 -39.45 -57.51 -67.42
CA MET A 1 -38.62 -56.72 -68.36
C MET A 1 -38.78 -55.25 -67.99
N ASN A 2 -37.66 -54.54 -67.79
CA ASN A 2 -37.46 -53.09 -67.59
C ASN A 2 -37.00 -52.62 -66.20
N ARG A 3 -35.68 -52.40 -66.14
CA ARG A 3 -34.92 -51.57 -65.21
C ARG A 3 -35.43 -50.13 -65.24
N LYS A 4 -35.51 -49.49 -64.07
CA LYS A 4 -35.06 -48.09 -63.88
C LYS A 4 -34.36 -47.96 -62.53
N ILE A 5 -33.06 -47.67 -62.64
CA ILE A 5 -32.19 -47.07 -61.63
C ILE A 5 -32.73 -45.65 -61.36
N PHE A 6 -32.61 -45.12 -60.14
CA PHE A 6 -32.02 -43.80 -59.86
C PHE A 6 -32.12 -43.43 -58.34
N PHE A 7 -30.91 -43.19 -57.79
CA PHE A 7 -30.54 -42.22 -56.76
C PHE A 7 -30.89 -42.40 -55.29
N SER A 8 -29.83 -42.78 -54.56
CA SER A 8 -29.54 -42.47 -53.17
C SER A 8 -29.77 -41.00 -52.83
N LEU A 9 -30.38 -40.73 -51.67
CA LEU A 9 -30.12 -39.50 -50.91
C LEU A 9 -29.96 -39.89 -49.44
N LEU A 10 -28.69 -40.03 -49.01
CA LEU A 10 -28.34 -40.01 -47.59
C LEU A 10 -28.67 -38.60 -47.08
N VAL A 11 -29.60 -38.50 -46.14
CA VAL A 11 -29.80 -37.27 -45.36
C VAL A 11 -28.60 -37.11 -44.44
N GLY A 12 -27.77 -36.12 -44.76
CA GLY A 12 -26.56 -35.78 -44.04
C GLY A 12 -26.87 -35.35 -42.61
N VAL A 13 -26.28 -36.07 -41.66
CA VAL A 13 -26.03 -35.57 -40.31
C VAL A 13 -24.87 -34.58 -40.45
N SER A 14 -25.17 -33.29 -40.53
CA SER A 14 -24.19 -32.23 -40.31
C SER A 14 -24.34 -31.72 -38.89
N VAL A 15 -23.91 -32.52 -37.92
CA VAL A 15 -23.46 -31.98 -36.64
C VAL A 15 -22.14 -31.31 -36.93
N ILE A 16 -22.18 -30.00 -37.20
CA ILE A 16 -20.99 -29.17 -37.07
C ILE A 16 -20.69 -29.15 -35.59
N ALA A 17 -19.89 -30.11 -35.14
CA ALA A 17 -19.18 -29.98 -33.90
C ALA A 17 -18.28 -28.76 -34.08
N GLU A 18 -18.64 -27.65 -33.46
CA GLU A 18 -17.69 -26.59 -33.14
C GLU A 18 -16.64 -27.21 -32.20
N THR A 19 -15.69 -27.93 -32.79
CA THR A 19 -14.48 -28.33 -32.09
C THR A 19 -13.79 -27.03 -31.72
N ALA A 20 -13.83 -26.69 -30.44
CA ALA A 20 -13.00 -25.65 -29.86
C ALA A 20 -11.60 -25.77 -30.46
N PHE A 21 -11.17 -24.75 -31.21
CA PHE A 21 -9.80 -24.67 -31.72
C PHE A 21 -8.86 -24.46 -30.53
N ALA A 22 -8.55 -25.54 -29.81
CA ALA A 22 -7.37 -25.56 -28.98
C ALA A 22 -6.18 -25.31 -29.91
N GLN A 23 -5.35 -24.30 -29.61
CA GLN A 23 -4.07 -24.14 -30.30
C GLN A 23 -3.22 -25.39 -30.00
N ILE A 24 -3.15 -26.31 -30.96
CA ILE A 24 -2.40 -27.57 -30.84
C ILE A 24 -0.88 -27.29 -30.82
N SER A 25 -0.45 -26.19 -31.43
CA SER A 25 0.95 -25.75 -31.44
C SER A 25 1.33 -25.09 -30.11
N GLY A 26 2.35 -25.63 -29.44
CA GLY A 26 2.89 -25.11 -28.17
C GLY A 26 2.41 -25.85 -26.92
N GLY A 27 1.56 -26.87 -27.05
CA GLY A 27 1.21 -27.76 -25.96
C GLY A 27 2.36 -28.70 -25.55
N ILE A 28 2.25 -29.30 -24.36
CA ILE A 28 3.18 -30.35 -23.92
C ILE A 28 2.75 -31.66 -24.60
N ASP A 29 3.46 -32.05 -25.65
CA ASP A 29 3.28 -33.36 -26.29
C ASP A 29 3.98 -34.49 -25.52
N ASP A 30 3.75 -35.74 -25.94
CA ASP A 30 4.31 -36.92 -25.29
C ASP A 30 5.84 -36.94 -25.30
N ALA A 31 6.46 -36.45 -26.39
CA ALA A 31 7.90 -36.38 -26.52
C ALA A 31 8.50 -35.38 -25.53
N MET A 32 7.89 -34.19 -25.42
CA MET A 32 8.26 -33.16 -24.45
C MET A 32 8.06 -33.66 -23.01
N MET A 33 6.92 -34.29 -22.71
CA MET A 33 6.64 -34.86 -21.39
C MET A 33 7.68 -35.93 -21.01
N GLN A 34 8.09 -36.79 -21.94
CA GLN A 34 9.16 -37.75 -21.70
C GLN A 34 10.49 -37.04 -21.39
N GLY A 35 10.81 -35.96 -22.12
CA GLY A 35 11.96 -35.10 -21.83
C GLY A 35 11.93 -34.51 -20.42
N ILE A 36 10.78 -33.96 -20.01
CA ILE A 36 10.57 -33.40 -18.65
C ILE A 36 10.78 -34.47 -17.58
N LYS A 37 10.21 -35.67 -17.76
CA LYS A 37 10.38 -36.78 -16.80
C LYS A 37 11.84 -37.23 -16.69
N ASN A 38 12.58 -37.27 -17.80
CA ASN A 38 14.00 -37.63 -17.81
C ASN A 38 14.90 -36.60 -17.10
N ALA A 39 14.45 -35.35 -16.99
CA ALA A 39 15.14 -34.30 -16.23
C ALA A 39 15.04 -34.53 -14.72
N TYR A 40 13.92 -35.08 -14.22
CA TYR A 40 13.76 -35.41 -12.80
C TYR A 40 14.47 -36.72 -12.44
N LYS A 41 15.57 -36.61 -11.69
CA LYS A 41 16.41 -37.76 -11.35
C LYS A 41 15.85 -38.66 -10.24
N ASN A 42 14.94 -38.15 -9.42
CA ASN A 42 14.32 -38.88 -8.31
C ASN A 42 15.36 -39.56 -7.39
N THR A 43 16.41 -38.82 -7.07
CA THR A 43 17.50 -39.26 -6.20
C THR A 43 17.00 -39.52 -4.78
N SER A 44 17.84 -40.14 -3.93
CA SER A 44 17.53 -40.27 -2.51
C SER A 44 17.33 -38.90 -1.84
N ALA A 45 18.11 -37.88 -2.23
CA ALA A 45 17.95 -36.51 -1.77
C ALA A 45 16.60 -35.92 -2.20
N ASP A 46 16.21 -36.06 -3.48
CA ASP A 46 14.90 -35.58 -3.98
C ASP A 46 13.74 -36.22 -3.21
N LYS A 47 13.83 -37.52 -2.93
CA LYS A 47 12.81 -38.25 -2.15
C LYS A 47 12.74 -37.73 -0.71
N ALA A 48 13.88 -37.48 -0.07
CA ALA A 48 13.92 -36.93 1.27
C ALA A 48 13.33 -35.52 1.33
N ILE A 49 13.73 -34.63 0.41
CA ILE A 49 13.20 -33.27 0.28
C ILE A 49 11.69 -33.29 0.02
N ARG A 50 11.23 -34.14 -0.90
CA ARG A 50 9.80 -34.33 -1.19
C ARG A 50 9.02 -34.78 0.06
N ASN A 51 9.53 -35.75 0.81
CA ASN A 51 8.87 -36.21 2.04
C ASN A 51 8.80 -35.09 3.09
N ALA A 52 9.87 -34.29 3.25
CA ALA A 52 9.89 -33.15 4.15
C ALA A 52 8.87 -32.08 3.74
N LEU A 53 8.84 -31.70 2.45
CA LEU A 53 7.91 -30.72 1.89
C LEU A 53 6.44 -31.18 1.96
N ASN A 54 6.18 -32.48 1.83
CA ASN A 54 4.82 -33.02 1.98
C ASN A 54 4.30 -32.93 3.42
N ALA A 55 5.19 -32.92 4.41
CA ALA A 55 4.82 -32.92 5.82
C ALA A 55 4.92 -31.52 6.48
N ASN A 56 5.55 -30.54 5.84
CA ASN A 56 5.87 -29.24 6.44
C ASN A 56 5.64 -28.08 5.45
N SER A 57 5.57 -26.85 5.95
CA SER A 57 5.56 -25.68 5.08
C SER A 57 6.93 -25.43 4.46
N ILE A 58 6.94 -25.02 3.18
CA ILE A 58 8.17 -24.66 2.44
C ILE A 58 8.98 -23.63 3.22
N GLN A 59 8.32 -22.59 3.72
CA GLN A 59 8.96 -21.50 4.45
C GLN A 59 9.68 -21.98 5.72
N LYS A 60 9.13 -22.95 6.47
CA LYS A 60 9.77 -23.49 7.67
C LYS A 60 11.03 -24.30 7.32
N LEU A 61 10.99 -25.03 6.20
CA LEU A 61 12.15 -25.81 5.73
C LEU A 61 13.23 -24.92 5.09
N ALA A 62 12.86 -23.74 4.59
CA ALA A 62 13.77 -22.81 3.96
C ALA A 62 14.47 -21.86 4.93
N VAL A 63 14.13 -21.83 6.23
CA VAL A 63 14.80 -20.94 7.20
C VAL A 63 16.31 -21.19 7.17
N SER A 64 17.10 -20.15 6.89
CA SER A 64 18.55 -20.28 6.80
C SER A 64 19.16 -20.60 8.17
N ALA A 65 19.91 -21.69 8.25
CA ALA A 65 20.61 -22.11 9.47
C ALA A 65 21.85 -21.24 9.78
N ASP A 66 22.37 -20.53 8.78
CA ASP A 66 23.55 -19.65 8.93
C ASP A 66 23.18 -18.30 9.57
N GLN A 67 21.89 -18.01 9.70
CA GLN A 67 21.41 -16.82 10.37
C GLN A 67 21.55 -16.93 11.89
N LYS A 68 22.10 -15.89 12.53
CA LYS A 68 22.20 -15.84 13.99
C LYS A 68 20.80 -15.90 14.61
N ASP A 69 20.67 -16.66 15.69
CA ASP A 69 19.42 -16.70 16.46
C ASP A 69 19.20 -15.45 17.30
N VAL A 70 20.29 -14.83 17.76
CA VAL A 70 20.23 -13.59 18.53
C VAL A 70 20.08 -12.40 17.57
N ILE A 71 18.96 -11.69 17.74
CA ILE A 71 18.68 -10.45 17.03
C ILE A 71 19.43 -9.31 17.72
N ASP A 72 20.36 -8.68 16.99
CA ASP A 72 21.03 -7.49 17.46
C ASP A 72 20.11 -6.26 17.35
N GLY A 73 19.63 -5.79 18.49
CA GLY A 73 18.75 -4.62 18.62
C GLY A 73 19.45 -3.28 18.79
N TYR A 74 20.78 -3.22 18.68
CA TYR A 74 21.52 -1.96 18.73
C TYR A 74 21.34 -1.16 17.43
N PHE A 75 21.27 0.17 17.56
CA PHE A 75 21.25 1.13 16.46
C PHE A 75 22.03 2.38 16.88
N SER A 76 22.94 2.86 16.04
CA SER A 76 23.71 4.10 16.27
C SER A 76 22.82 5.33 16.44
N ASP A 77 21.74 5.44 15.65
CA ASP A 77 20.85 6.59 15.64
C ASP A 77 19.39 6.14 15.64
N ARG A 78 18.58 6.66 16.58
CA ARG A 78 17.17 6.30 16.73
C ARG A 78 16.31 7.51 17.08
N VAL A 79 15.21 7.66 16.37
CA VAL A 79 14.18 8.66 16.63
C VAL A 79 13.53 8.40 17.99
N TYR A 80 13.28 9.48 18.73
CA TYR A 80 12.53 9.39 19.98
C TYR A 80 11.02 9.21 19.71
N SER A 81 10.54 7.96 19.79
CA SER A 81 9.12 7.61 19.71
C SER A 81 8.72 6.64 20.83
N ARG A 82 7.42 6.56 21.14
CA ARG A 82 6.86 5.67 22.19
C ARG A 82 5.51 5.10 21.77
N GLY A 83 5.23 3.89 22.27
CA GLY A 83 4.04 3.12 21.91
C GLY A 83 4.17 2.45 20.54
N VAL A 84 3.39 1.39 20.31
CA VAL A 84 3.29 0.72 19.01
C VAL A 84 1.80 0.58 18.68
N THR A 85 1.45 0.95 17.46
CA THR A 85 0.07 0.94 16.98
C THR A 85 -0.30 -0.39 16.33
N ASP A 86 -1.60 -0.68 16.19
CA ASP A 86 -2.10 -1.92 15.60
C ASP A 86 -3.31 -1.64 14.71
N GLN A 87 -3.16 -1.83 13.39
CA GLN A 87 -4.23 -1.62 12.40
C GLN A 87 -5.23 -2.78 12.34
N LYS A 88 -4.94 -3.91 13.00
CA LYS A 88 -5.73 -5.14 12.96
C LYS A 88 -6.01 -5.61 11.52
N ALA A 89 -7.22 -6.10 11.25
CA ALA A 89 -7.62 -6.60 9.94
C ALA A 89 -8.18 -5.47 9.06
N SER A 90 -7.33 -4.49 8.75
CA SER A 90 -7.64 -3.37 7.86
C SER A 90 -6.43 -2.99 6.99
N GLY A 91 -6.67 -2.40 5.82
CA GLY A 91 -5.62 -1.94 4.90
C GLY A 91 -5.08 -0.53 5.22
N ARG A 92 -5.11 -0.11 6.48
CA ARG A 92 -4.84 1.29 6.90
C ARG A 92 -3.37 1.60 7.20
N CYS A 93 -2.43 0.75 6.77
CA CYS A 93 -1.01 0.88 7.09
C CYS A 93 -0.41 2.25 6.77
N TRP A 94 -0.79 2.83 5.63
CA TRP A 94 -0.40 4.17 5.19
C TRP A 94 -0.80 5.23 6.21
N LEU A 95 -2.05 5.20 6.68
CA LEU A 95 -2.58 6.17 7.63
C LEU A 95 -1.92 6.04 9.00
N PHE A 96 -1.77 4.81 9.50
CA PHE A 96 -1.04 4.54 10.73
C PHE A 96 0.40 5.05 10.64
N THR A 97 1.08 4.78 9.54
CA THR A 97 2.46 5.21 9.30
C THR A 97 2.59 6.74 9.29
N GLY A 98 1.75 7.47 8.55
CA GLY A 98 1.86 8.93 8.55
C GLY A 98 1.53 9.54 9.91
N LEU A 99 0.51 9.04 10.61
CA LEU A 99 0.21 9.48 11.96
C LEU A 99 1.31 9.11 12.96
N ASN A 100 2.01 8.00 12.77
CA ASN A 100 3.19 7.62 13.56
C ASN A 100 4.36 8.60 13.36
N VAL A 101 4.60 9.06 12.12
CA VAL A 101 5.60 10.12 11.84
C VAL A 101 5.28 11.38 12.64
N PHE A 102 4.02 11.82 12.65
CA PHE A 102 3.64 13.04 13.36
C PHE A 102 3.59 12.87 14.88
N ARG A 103 3.13 11.71 15.37
CA ARG A 103 3.06 11.45 16.82
C ARG A 103 4.44 11.36 17.44
N ALA A 104 5.44 10.84 16.72
CA ALA A 104 6.83 10.82 17.19
C ALA A 104 7.35 12.24 17.48
N LYS A 105 7.13 13.19 16.55
CA LYS A 105 7.50 14.60 16.76
C LYS A 105 6.79 15.22 17.96
N MET A 106 5.50 14.91 18.13
CA MET A 106 4.72 15.41 19.26
C MET A 106 5.20 14.83 20.60
N ILE A 107 5.47 13.52 20.64
CA ILE A 107 6.02 12.82 21.82
C ILE A 107 7.36 13.42 22.21
N ASP A 108 8.26 13.65 21.26
CA ASP A 108 9.56 14.23 21.54
C ASP A 108 9.47 15.70 21.98
N LYS A 109 8.71 16.53 21.24
CA LYS A 109 8.59 17.97 21.52
C LYS A 109 7.93 18.27 22.87
N TYR A 110 6.85 17.56 23.18
CA TYR A 110 6.05 17.81 24.40
C TYR A 110 6.33 16.83 25.53
N LYS A 111 7.30 15.92 25.34
CA LYS A 111 7.70 14.89 26.32
C LYS A 111 6.50 14.09 26.83
N LEU A 112 5.68 13.62 25.89
CA LEU A 112 4.50 12.81 26.20
C LEU A 112 4.91 11.39 26.62
N PRO A 113 4.15 10.73 27.52
CA PRO A 113 4.41 9.35 27.93
C PRO A 113 4.17 8.38 26.77
N GLU A 114 3.00 8.45 26.16
CA GLU A 114 2.59 7.79 24.93
C GLU A 114 1.46 8.64 24.32
N PHE A 115 1.36 8.65 22.99
CA PHE A 115 0.29 9.35 22.29
C PHE A 115 -0.04 8.67 20.96
N GLU A 116 -1.32 8.66 20.62
CA GLU A 116 -1.84 8.24 19.32
C GLU A 116 -2.88 9.26 18.83
N PHE A 117 -2.80 9.62 17.55
CA PHE A 117 -3.92 10.22 16.84
C PHE A 117 -4.97 9.14 16.52
N SER A 118 -6.23 9.53 16.40
CA SER A 118 -7.30 8.62 15.97
C SER A 118 -7.15 8.30 14.48
N GLN A 119 -6.76 7.06 14.20
CA GLN A 119 -6.75 6.55 12.83
C GLN A 119 -8.18 6.38 12.31
N ASN A 120 -9.14 6.00 13.16
CA ASN A 120 -10.56 5.92 12.81
C ASN A 120 -11.13 7.27 12.30
N TYR A 121 -10.79 8.38 12.96
CA TYR A 121 -11.24 9.72 12.56
C TYR A 121 -10.84 10.07 11.12
N ASN A 122 -9.55 9.91 10.80
CA ASN A 122 -9.08 10.23 9.46
C ASN A 122 -9.51 9.18 8.43
N PHE A 123 -9.66 7.91 8.83
CA PHE A 123 -10.19 6.86 7.96
C PHE A 123 -11.64 7.12 7.56
N PHE A 124 -12.48 7.65 8.46
CA PHE A 124 -13.85 8.06 8.13
C PHE A 124 -13.88 9.01 6.92
N TYR A 125 -13.10 10.10 7.00
CA TYR A 125 -13.07 11.11 5.94
C TYR A 125 -12.39 10.62 4.68
N ASP A 126 -11.37 9.79 4.81
CA ASP A 126 -10.75 9.11 3.67
C ASP A 126 -11.78 8.31 2.85
N GLN A 127 -12.58 7.48 3.51
CA GLN A 127 -13.59 6.66 2.83
C GLN A 127 -14.70 7.52 2.21
N LEU A 128 -15.10 8.62 2.87
CA LEU A 128 -16.09 9.55 2.33
C LEU A 128 -15.56 10.30 1.09
N GLU A 129 -14.32 10.77 1.13
CA GLU A 129 -13.71 11.49 0.01
C GLU A 129 -13.41 10.57 -1.17
N LYS A 130 -12.98 9.33 -0.93
CA LYS A 130 -12.83 8.33 -2.00
C LYS A 130 -14.16 7.96 -2.64
N ALA A 131 -15.24 7.88 -1.85
CA ALA A 131 -16.59 7.72 -2.39
C ALA A 131 -16.97 8.90 -3.32
N ASN A 132 -16.68 10.14 -2.91
CA ASN A 132 -16.90 11.32 -3.76
C ASN A 132 -16.01 11.32 -5.00
N LEU A 133 -14.73 10.94 -4.89
CA LEU A 133 -13.79 10.80 -6.00
C LEU A 133 -14.32 9.81 -7.05
N PHE A 134 -14.79 8.64 -6.62
CA PHE A 134 -15.39 7.66 -7.52
C PHE A 134 -16.64 8.23 -8.23
N LEU A 135 -17.60 8.77 -7.47
CA LEU A 135 -18.84 9.29 -8.05
C LEU A 135 -18.59 10.44 -9.02
N GLN A 136 -17.64 11.33 -8.69
CA GLN A 136 -17.26 12.40 -9.59
C GLN A 136 -16.55 11.88 -10.84
N GLY A 137 -15.62 10.92 -10.71
CA GLY A 137 -14.99 10.27 -11.87
C GLY A 137 -16.00 9.59 -12.79
N VAL A 138 -17.06 9.00 -12.22
CA VAL A 138 -18.19 8.46 -13.01
C VAL A 138 -18.94 9.57 -13.75
N ILE A 139 -19.21 10.71 -13.12
CA ILE A 139 -19.86 11.86 -13.76
C ILE A 139 -19.01 12.38 -14.93
N ASP A 140 -17.71 12.54 -14.72
CA ASP A 140 -16.77 13.05 -15.72
C ASP A 140 -16.66 12.12 -16.95
N THR A 141 -16.88 10.82 -16.74
CA THR A 141 -16.79 9.78 -17.77
C THR A 141 -18.15 9.22 -18.20
N ARG A 142 -19.26 9.84 -17.78
CA ARG A 142 -20.60 9.24 -17.91
C ARG A 142 -21.03 8.96 -19.35
N GLN A 143 -20.53 9.76 -20.30
CA GLN A 143 -20.82 9.64 -21.73
C GLN A 143 -19.91 8.67 -22.49
N LYS A 144 -18.90 8.11 -21.83
CA LYS A 144 -18.00 7.11 -22.42
C LYS A 144 -18.62 5.71 -22.26
N PRO A 145 -18.33 4.74 -23.14
CA PRO A 145 -18.82 3.36 -22.99
C PRO A 145 -18.23 2.67 -21.75
N MET A 146 -18.88 1.62 -21.24
CA MET A 146 -18.36 0.82 -20.11
C MET A 146 -17.01 0.14 -20.42
N SER A 147 -16.70 -0.07 -21.70
CA SER A 147 -15.43 -0.62 -22.17
C SER A 147 -14.32 0.43 -22.28
N ASP A 148 -14.58 1.71 -22.00
CA ASP A 148 -13.53 2.70 -21.85
C ASP A 148 -12.66 2.32 -20.65
N GLN A 149 -11.34 2.37 -20.83
CA GLN A 149 -10.37 1.88 -19.86
C GLN A 149 -10.46 2.60 -18.51
N MET A 150 -10.76 3.91 -18.50
CA MET A 150 -10.94 4.67 -17.27
C MET A 150 -12.25 4.28 -16.57
N VAL A 151 -13.33 4.10 -17.34
CA VAL A 151 -14.61 3.64 -16.80
C VAL A 151 -14.46 2.26 -16.17
N GLU A 152 -13.83 1.32 -16.88
CA GLU A 152 -13.56 -0.03 -16.37
C GLU A 152 -12.71 0.02 -15.09
N TRP A 153 -11.67 0.86 -15.08
CA TRP A 153 -10.80 1.04 -13.91
C TRP A 153 -11.55 1.59 -12.70
N LEU A 154 -12.40 2.61 -12.88
CA LEU A 154 -13.23 3.18 -11.80
C LEU A 154 -14.14 2.11 -11.18
N PHE A 155 -14.85 1.32 -12.01
CA PHE A 155 -15.76 0.28 -11.51
C PHE A 155 -15.04 -0.93 -10.88
N LYS A 156 -13.78 -1.19 -11.29
CA LYS A 156 -12.91 -2.16 -10.61
C LYS A 156 -12.42 -1.63 -9.25
N ASN A 157 -12.20 -0.32 -9.12
CA ASN A 157 -11.60 0.31 -7.95
C ASN A 157 -12.48 1.41 -7.30
N PRO A 158 -13.74 1.14 -6.92
CA PRO A 158 -14.62 2.20 -6.40
C PRO A 158 -14.24 2.70 -5.01
N LEU A 159 -13.53 1.88 -4.22
CA LEU A 159 -13.09 2.21 -2.86
C LEU A 159 -11.97 1.24 -2.44
N SER A 160 -11.05 1.72 -1.60
CA SER A 160 -10.03 0.91 -0.94
C SER A 160 -9.68 1.50 0.43
N ASP A 161 -9.19 0.65 1.33
CA ASP A 161 -8.60 1.12 2.59
C ASP A 161 -7.25 1.79 2.36
N GLY A 162 -6.44 1.21 1.47
CA GLY A 162 -5.06 1.60 1.19
C GLY A 162 -4.90 3.02 0.64
N GLY A 163 -3.68 3.52 0.64
CA GLY A 163 -3.41 4.90 0.30
C GLY A 163 -1.95 5.27 0.41
N GLN A 164 -1.63 6.55 0.22
CA GLN A 164 -0.24 7.03 0.34
C GLN A 164 -0.19 8.35 1.11
N PHE A 165 1.02 8.85 1.33
CA PHE A 165 1.24 10.06 2.12
C PHE A 165 0.52 11.29 1.58
N THR A 166 0.28 11.40 0.27
CA THR A 166 -0.52 12.50 -0.31
C THR A 166 -1.93 12.52 0.27
N GLY A 167 -2.56 11.35 0.41
CA GLY A 167 -3.83 11.22 1.12
C GLY A 167 -3.77 11.65 2.57
N ILE A 168 -2.63 11.43 3.23
CA ILE A 168 -2.45 11.84 4.63
C ILE A 168 -2.44 13.36 4.68
N SER A 169 -1.60 14.01 3.88
CA SER A 169 -1.53 15.48 3.83
C SER A 169 -2.88 16.11 3.47
N ASP A 170 -3.60 15.52 2.52
CA ASP A 170 -4.89 16.00 2.03
C ASP A 170 -5.98 15.87 3.10
N ILE A 171 -6.16 14.67 3.67
CA ILE A 171 -7.22 14.40 4.64
C ILE A 171 -6.96 15.15 5.95
N ILE A 172 -5.76 15.08 6.51
CA ILE A 172 -5.49 15.77 7.78
C ILE A 172 -5.35 17.28 7.58
N GLY A 173 -4.94 17.71 6.38
CA GLY A 173 -4.95 19.10 5.95
C GLY A 173 -6.37 19.66 5.79
N LYS A 174 -7.36 18.87 5.38
CA LYS A 174 -8.75 19.34 5.23
C LYS A 174 -9.54 19.22 6.53
N TYR A 175 -9.49 18.07 7.19
CA TYR A 175 -10.34 17.74 8.33
C TYR A 175 -9.65 17.88 9.69
N GLY A 176 -8.32 17.96 9.72
CA GLY A 176 -7.55 17.97 10.97
C GLY A 176 -7.34 16.58 11.54
N VAL A 177 -7.04 16.53 12.83
CA VAL A 177 -6.76 15.29 13.58
C VAL A 177 -7.33 15.40 14.99
N VAL A 178 -7.62 14.26 15.60
CA VAL A 178 -8.02 14.17 17.01
C VAL A 178 -7.18 13.12 17.74
N PRO A 179 -7.02 13.22 19.07
CA PRO A 179 -6.47 12.13 19.88
C PRO A 179 -7.28 10.84 19.73
N LYS A 180 -6.64 9.68 19.83
CA LYS A 180 -7.32 8.38 19.76
C LYS A 180 -8.46 8.24 20.77
N GLU A 181 -8.29 8.77 21.99
CA GLU A 181 -9.31 8.73 23.05
C GLU A 181 -10.56 9.56 22.73
N VAL A 182 -10.49 10.49 21.78
CA VAL A 182 -11.61 11.35 21.35
C VAL A 182 -12.48 10.65 20.30
N MET A 183 -11.89 9.81 19.45
CA MET A 183 -12.62 8.93 18.54
C MET A 183 -11.93 7.57 18.50
N ASN A 184 -12.44 6.64 19.30
CA ASN A 184 -11.88 5.30 19.44
C ASN A 184 -12.10 4.45 18.17
N GLU A 185 -11.32 3.38 18.06
CA GLU A 185 -11.57 2.33 17.07
C GLU A 185 -12.90 1.61 17.37
N THR A 186 -13.58 1.15 16.31
CA THR A 186 -14.76 0.29 16.38
C THR A 186 -14.42 -1.13 15.97
N PHE A 187 -15.42 -2.02 15.94
CA PHE A 187 -15.24 -3.33 15.32
C PHE A 187 -14.91 -3.19 13.82
N ALA A 188 -15.66 -2.35 13.09
CA ALA A 188 -15.51 -2.20 11.65
C ALA A 188 -14.18 -1.52 11.27
N SER A 189 -13.70 -0.56 12.05
CA SER A 189 -12.39 0.05 11.78
C SER A 189 -11.24 -0.96 11.93
N ASN A 190 -11.36 -1.92 12.86
CA ASN A 190 -10.42 -3.03 13.05
C ASN A 190 -10.67 -4.24 12.13
N ASN A 191 -11.78 -4.26 11.39
CA ASN A 191 -12.20 -5.35 10.51
C ASN A 191 -13.03 -4.80 9.32
N THR A 192 -12.35 -4.19 8.36
CA THR A 192 -12.99 -3.32 7.35
C THR A 192 -13.65 -4.08 6.20
N SER A 193 -13.33 -5.36 6.01
CA SER A 193 -13.69 -6.13 4.81
C SER A 193 -15.18 -6.07 4.46
N GLN A 194 -16.06 -6.28 5.46
CA GLN A 194 -17.51 -6.30 5.26
C GLN A 194 -18.07 -4.90 4.97
N MET A 195 -17.62 -3.88 5.73
CA MET A 195 -18.02 -2.49 5.50
C MET A 195 -17.60 -2.04 4.09
N ALA A 196 -16.33 -2.25 3.73
CA ALA A 196 -15.80 -1.91 2.41
C ALA A 196 -16.57 -2.64 1.29
N SER A 197 -16.93 -3.91 1.49
CA SER A 197 -17.72 -4.67 0.50
C SER A 197 -19.08 -4.00 0.22
N LEU A 198 -19.81 -3.61 1.26
CA LEU A 198 -21.11 -2.94 1.15
C LEU A 198 -20.99 -1.54 0.54
N LEU A 199 -20.00 -0.75 0.98
CA LEU A 199 -19.75 0.58 0.42
C LEU A 199 -19.43 0.49 -1.08
N LYS A 200 -18.55 -0.44 -1.49
CA LYS A 200 -18.20 -0.66 -2.91
C LYS A 200 -19.41 -1.11 -3.73
N LEU A 201 -20.27 -1.97 -3.18
CA LEU A 201 -21.49 -2.41 -3.86
C LEU A 201 -22.42 -1.22 -4.11
N LYS A 202 -22.64 -0.39 -3.09
CA LYS A 202 -23.50 0.80 -3.19
C LYS A 202 -22.93 1.85 -4.15
N LEU A 203 -21.61 2.07 -4.11
CA LEU A 203 -20.94 2.97 -5.05
C LEU A 203 -21.12 2.51 -6.49
N ARG A 204 -20.96 1.22 -6.79
CA ARG A 204 -21.20 0.71 -8.15
C ARG A 204 -22.65 0.89 -8.60
N GLU A 205 -23.61 0.65 -7.71
CA GLU A 205 -25.04 0.91 -7.98
C GLU A 205 -25.27 2.39 -8.34
N TYR A 206 -24.75 3.31 -7.52
CA TYR A 206 -24.83 4.75 -7.78
C TYR A 206 -24.09 5.18 -9.05
N GLY A 207 -22.95 4.56 -9.34
CA GLY A 207 -22.21 4.79 -10.57
C GLY A 207 -23.03 4.42 -11.81
N LEU A 208 -23.77 3.31 -11.78
CA LEU A 208 -24.68 2.94 -12.87
C LEU A 208 -25.84 3.93 -13.00
N GLN A 209 -26.49 4.29 -11.88
CA GLN A 209 -27.59 5.26 -11.87
C GLN A 209 -27.18 6.62 -12.45
N LEU A 210 -26.00 7.14 -12.10
CA LEU A 210 -25.48 8.41 -12.65
C LEU A 210 -25.24 8.36 -14.16
N ARG A 211 -24.91 7.18 -14.69
CA ARG A 211 -24.65 6.97 -16.13
C ARG A 211 -25.94 6.77 -16.93
N GLU A 212 -26.99 6.27 -16.29
CA GLU A 212 -28.33 6.14 -16.88
C GLU A 212 -29.09 7.48 -16.95
N LEU A 213 -28.64 8.50 -16.20
CA LEU A 213 -29.22 9.85 -16.27
C LEU A 213 -29.15 10.39 -17.71
N PRO A 214 -30.24 10.98 -18.25
CA PRO A 214 -30.25 11.56 -19.58
C PRO A 214 -29.05 12.50 -19.85
N VAL A 215 -28.58 12.53 -21.10
CA VAL A 215 -27.43 13.35 -21.50
C VAL A 215 -27.66 14.83 -21.18
N GLN A 216 -28.91 15.28 -21.34
CA GLN A 216 -29.39 16.63 -21.09
C GLN A 216 -29.70 16.95 -19.62
N THR A 217 -29.51 16.01 -18.68
CA THR A 217 -29.70 16.30 -17.26
C THR A 217 -28.78 17.43 -16.83
N ASP A 218 -29.36 18.41 -16.15
CA ASP A 218 -28.64 19.60 -15.70
C ASP A 218 -27.55 19.25 -14.67
N MET A 219 -26.44 20.00 -14.70
CA MET A 219 -25.32 19.72 -13.80
C MET A 219 -25.64 20.02 -12.33
N GLU A 220 -26.56 20.96 -12.03
CA GLU A 220 -27.01 21.19 -10.65
C GLU A 220 -27.87 20.04 -10.13
N ASP A 221 -28.70 19.45 -10.99
CA ASP A 221 -29.43 18.22 -10.65
C ASP A 221 -28.49 17.05 -10.36
N ILE A 222 -27.46 16.86 -11.20
CA ILE A 222 -26.44 15.82 -10.98
C ILE A 222 -25.70 16.05 -9.64
N LYS A 223 -25.35 17.31 -9.32
CA LYS A 223 -24.72 17.65 -8.04
C LYS A 223 -25.63 17.36 -6.85
N ARG A 224 -26.93 17.67 -6.95
CA ARG A 224 -27.91 17.36 -5.91
C ARG A 224 -28.02 15.85 -5.70
N ILE A 225 -28.17 15.07 -6.78
CA ILE A 225 -28.21 13.60 -6.74
C ILE A 225 -26.92 13.04 -6.09
N LYS A 226 -25.75 13.52 -6.51
CA LYS A 226 -24.47 13.10 -5.90
C LYS A 226 -24.44 13.40 -4.40
N THR A 227 -24.96 14.55 -3.99
CA THR A 227 -25.01 14.95 -2.57
C THR A 227 -25.91 14.01 -1.75
N GLU A 228 -27.08 13.63 -2.27
CA GLU A 228 -27.97 12.63 -1.66
C GLU A 228 -27.29 11.25 -1.56
N MET A 229 -26.59 10.83 -2.61
CA MET A 229 -25.80 9.60 -2.63
C MET A 229 -24.71 9.62 -1.55
N LEU A 230 -23.95 10.72 -1.46
CA LEU A 230 -22.93 10.90 -0.42
C LEU A 230 -23.52 10.98 0.99
N GLY A 231 -24.74 11.50 1.16
CA GLY A 231 -25.47 11.46 2.42
C GLY A 231 -25.74 10.02 2.88
N THR A 232 -26.07 9.12 1.94
CA THR A 232 -26.20 7.69 2.23
C THR A 232 -24.85 7.07 2.60
N MET A 233 -23.78 7.41 1.87
CA MET A 233 -22.42 6.95 2.19
C MET A 233 -21.98 7.40 3.58
N TYR A 234 -22.19 8.66 3.93
CA TYR A 234 -21.92 9.22 5.27
C TYR A 234 -22.66 8.43 6.35
N ARG A 235 -23.96 8.18 6.16
CA ARG A 235 -24.75 7.38 7.10
C ARG A 235 -24.17 5.98 7.29
N MET A 236 -23.78 5.31 6.21
CA MET A 236 -23.14 3.98 6.29
C MET A 236 -21.83 4.01 7.07
N LEU A 237 -21.01 5.06 6.86
CA LEU A 237 -19.77 5.25 7.61
C LEU A 237 -20.03 5.51 9.09
N VAL A 238 -20.98 6.38 9.45
CA VAL A 238 -21.33 6.67 10.85
C VAL A 238 -21.79 5.41 11.58
N LEU A 239 -22.61 4.56 10.94
CA LEU A 239 -23.07 3.30 11.54
C LEU A 239 -21.94 2.31 11.83
N ASN A 240 -20.81 2.41 11.14
CA ASN A 240 -19.67 1.49 11.29
C ASN A 240 -18.53 2.07 12.13
N LEU A 241 -18.27 3.37 11.99
CA LEU A 241 -17.07 4.04 12.48
C LEU A 241 -17.37 5.06 13.60
N GLY A 242 -18.64 5.41 13.82
CA GLY A 242 -19.05 6.50 14.69
C GLY A 242 -19.08 7.84 13.97
N GLU A 243 -19.76 8.82 14.57
CA GLU A 243 -19.82 10.18 14.03
C GLU A 243 -18.55 10.95 14.42
N PRO A 244 -17.84 11.60 13.46
CA PRO A 244 -16.66 12.39 13.77
C PRO A 244 -16.96 13.57 14.70
N PRO A 245 -16.20 13.76 15.79
CA PRO A 245 -16.40 14.88 16.70
C PRO A 245 -16.02 16.21 16.04
N LEU A 246 -16.82 17.24 16.30
CA LEU A 246 -16.58 18.61 15.83
C LEU A 246 -15.76 19.43 16.83
N GLU A 247 -15.94 19.16 18.12
CA GLU A 247 -15.23 19.79 19.23
C GLU A 247 -14.94 18.77 20.32
N PHE A 248 -13.84 18.96 21.05
CA PHE A 248 -13.47 18.11 22.18
C PHE A 248 -12.57 18.87 23.16
N THR A 249 -12.62 18.48 24.43
CA THR A 249 -11.69 18.95 25.44
C THR A 249 -10.58 17.92 25.62
N TRP A 250 -9.33 18.35 25.53
CA TRP A 250 -8.17 17.47 25.70
C TRP A 250 -7.20 18.02 26.75
N THR A 251 -6.71 17.12 27.60
CA THR A 251 -5.72 17.42 28.63
C THR A 251 -4.38 16.83 28.24
N ARG A 252 -3.42 17.68 27.87
CA ARG A 252 -2.04 17.26 27.64
C ARG A 252 -1.41 16.84 28.97
N LYS A 253 -0.74 15.69 28.97
CA LYS A 253 -0.01 15.17 30.13
C LYS A 253 1.50 15.21 29.90
N ASP A 254 2.26 15.39 30.98
CA ASP A 254 3.72 15.25 30.97
C ASP A 254 4.16 13.78 30.93
N ILE A 255 5.47 13.55 30.89
CA ILE A 255 6.10 12.23 30.86
C ILE A 255 5.72 11.33 32.04
N ASN A 256 5.28 11.92 33.16
CA ASN A 256 4.84 11.21 34.37
C ASN A 256 3.31 11.01 34.40
N GLY A 257 2.59 11.42 33.35
CA GLY A 257 1.14 11.34 33.27
C GLY A 257 0.40 12.46 34.00
N LYS A 258 1.09 13.49 34.51
CA LYS A 258 0.45 14.61 35.21
C LYS A 258 -0.15 15.60 34.21
N PRO A 259 -1.37 16.11 34.43
CA PRO A 259 -1.96 17.17 33.61
C PRO A 259 -1.05 18.40 33.53
N VAL A 260 -0.83 18.89 32.31
CA VAL A 260 -0.07 20.13 32.03
C VAL A 260 -1.00 21.25 31.58
N GLU A 261 -1.92 20.93 30.67
CA GLU A 261 -2.82 21.91 30.08
C GLU A 261 -4.10 21.24 29.57
N THR A 262 -5.25 21.84 29.87
CA THR A 262 -6.56 21.43 29.35
C THR A 262 -7.12 22.54 28.49
N LYS A 263 -7.50 22.20 27.25
CA LYS A 263 -8.04 23.14 26.26
C LYS A 263 -9.18 22.48 25.49
N GLN A 264 -10.09 23.30 24.99
CA GLN A 264 -11.08 22.90 23.99
C GLN A 264 -10.48 23.07 22.59
N TYR A 265 -10.70 22.08 21.73
CA TYR A 265 -10.20 22.04 20.37
C TYR A 265 -11.32 21.69 19.40
N THR A 266 -11.19 22.18 18.17
CA THR A 266 -11.71 21.50 16.99
C THR A 266 -10.62 20.58 16.44
N PRO A 267 -10.94 19.56 15.63
CA PRO A 267 -9.92 18.74 14.97
C PRO A 267 -8.88 19.57 14.18
N LYS A 268 -9.32 20.68 13.59
CA LYS A 268 -8.46 21.59 12.83
C LYS A 268 -7.55 22.43 13.71
N SER A 269 -8.04 22.94 14.85
CA SER A 269 -7.18 23.69 15.78
C SER A 269 -6.14 22.78 16.44
N PHE A 270 -6.52 21.53 16.75
CA PHE A 270 -5.60 20.52 17.26
C PHE A 270 -4.50 20.16 16.24
N TYR A 271 -4.87 19.95 14.98
CA TYR A 271 -3.91 19.79 13.87
C TYR A 271 -2.92 20.95 13.79
N ASN A 272 -3.41 22.20 13.82
CA ASN A 272 -2.57 23.39 13.70
C ASN A 272 -1.57 23.52 14.86
N GLU A 273 -1.98 23.18 16.09
CA GLU A 273 -1.12 23.29 17.28
C GLU A 273 -0.05 22.18 17.35
N TYR A 274 -0.41 20.93 17.02
CA TYR A 274 0.44 19.78 17.30
C TYR A 274 1.19 19.21 16.08
N ILE A 275 0.64 19.36 14.88
CA ILE A 275 1.30 18.93 13.64
C ILE A 275 1.87 20.14 12.91
N GLY A 276 1.04 21.19 12.75
CA GLY A 276 1.42 22.55 12.38
C GLY A 276 2.49 22.64 11.29
N LYS A 277 2.08 22.57 10.01
CA LYS A 277 2.87 22.90 8.81
C LYS A 277 2.03 22.72 7.54
N ASP A 278 2.50 23.28 6.44
CA ASP A 278 2.09 22.88 5.10
C ASP A 278 2.66 21.48 4.80
N LEU A 279 1.83 20.45 4.94
CA LEU A 279 2.25 19.06 4.69
C LEU A 279 2.40 18.76 3.20
N THR A 280 1.62 19.43 2.37
CA THR A 280 1.64 19.25 0.92
C THR A 280 2.97 19.74 0.34
N ASN A 281 3.43 20.92 0.76
CA ASN A 281 4.67 21.52 0.25
C ASN A 281 5.88 21.32 1.18
N GLY A 282 5.71 20.81 2.40
CA GLY A 282 6.82 20.58 3.33
C GLY A 282 7.61 19.29 3.09
N TYR A 283 7.04 18.36 2.32
CA TYR A 283 7.59 17.02 2.11
C TYR A 283 7.85 16.73 0.63
N VAL A 284 8.70 15.74 0.38
CA VAL A 284 8.99 15.20 -0.94
C VAL A 284 8.79 13.70 -0.88
N MET A 285 7.98 13.15 -1.79
CA MET A 285 7.92 11.71 -2.00
C MET A 285 9.02 11.28 -2.97
N LEU A 286 9.91 10.43 -2.47
CA LEU A 286 10.98 9.82 -3.22
C LEU A 286 10.59 8.38 -3.54
N MET A 287 10.98 7.92 -4.72
CA MET A 287 10.77 6.54 -5.14
C MET A 287 12.07 5.96 -5.69
N ASN A 288 12.32 4.67 -5.46
CA ASN A 288 13.31 3.93 -6.23
C ASN A 288 12.60 2.97 -7.16
N ASP A 289 12.47 3.39 -8.41
CA ASP A 289 11.90 2.60 -9.49
C ASP A 289 12.92 2.45 -10.63
N PRO A 290 13.64 1.32 -10.70
CA PRO A 290 14.62 1.06 -11.75
C PRO A 290 14.00 0.77 -13.12
N THR A 291 12.66 0.70 -13.24
CA THR A 291 12.00 0.57 -14.54
C THR A 291 11.90 1.88 -15.31
N ARG A 292 12.12 3.01 -14.62
CA ARG A 292 11.96 4.37 -15.13
C ARG A 292 13.25 5.18 -14.98
N GLU A 293 13.36 6.27 -15.72
CA GLU A 293 14.52 7.16 -15.66
C GLU A 293 14.59 7.80 -14.26
N TYR A 294 15.80 7.83 -13.68
CA TYR A 294 16.08 8.53 -12.43
C TYR A 294 16.21 10.04 -12.65
N TYR A 295 16.10 10.79 -11.55
CA TYR A 295 16.12 12.26 -11.53
C TYR A 295 15.02 12.92 -12.36
N LYS A 296 13.92 12.19 -12.53
CA LYS A 296 12.68 12.64 -13.17
C LYS A 296 11.55 12.67 -12.16
N LEU A 297 10.60 13.52 -12.47
CA LEU A 297 9.36 13.67 -11.74
C LEU A 297 8.24 12.92 -12.45
N TYR A 298 7.47 12.16 -11.70
CA TYR A 298 6.33 11.40 -12.19
C TYR A 298 5.07 11.77 -11.42
N GLU A 299 3.92 11.59 -12.06
CA GLU A 299 2.60 11.77 -11.45
C GLU A 299 1.64 10.69 -11.96
N ILE A 300 0.99 9.98 -11.05
CA ILE A 300 0.05 8.90 -11.37
C ILE A 300 -1.37 9.45 -11.39
N ASP A 301 -2.05 9.28 -12.52
CA ASP A 301 -3.40 9.79 -12.71
C ASP A 301 -4.41 9.12 -11.79
N TYR A 302 -5.35 9.92 -11.23
CA TYR A 302 -6.39 9.47 -10.29
C TYR A 302 -5.90 8.83 -8.98
N ASP A 303 -4.60 8.72 -8.77
CA ASP A 303 -4.03 8.20 -7.53
C ASP A 303 -3.98 9.29 -6.46
N ARG A 304 -5.16 9.55 -5.90
CA ARG A 304 -5.46 10.58 -4.91
C ARG A 304 -6.64 10.14 -4.06
N HIS A 305 -6.83 10.82 -2.95
CA HIS A 305 -7.86 10.46 -1.98
C HIS A 305 -9.11 11.35 -2.09
N MET A 306 -8.95 12.58 -2.57
CA MET A 306 -10.01 13.56 -2.74
C MET A 306 -10.06 14.02 -4.20
N TYR A 307 -11.25 14.38 -4.70
CA TYR A 307 -11.39 14.84 -6.09
C TYR A 307 -10.68 16.18 -6.34
N ASP A 308 -10.71 17.08 -5.37
CA ASP A 308 -9.99 18.35 -5.34
C ASP A 308 -8.57 18.23 -4.74
N GLY A 309 -8.14 17.01 -4.42
CA GLY A 309 -6.82 16.71 -3.88
C GLY A 309 -5.74 16.52 -4.95
N TYR A 310 -4.52 16.28 -4.48
CA TYR A 310 -3.36 16.11 -5.36
C TYR A 310 -3.18 14.65 -5.74
N ASN A 311 -2.86 14.41 -7.01
CA ASN A 311 -2.34 13.10 -7.43
C ASN A 311 -1.02 12.81 -6.73
N TRP A 312 -0.72 11.53 -6.61
CA TRP A 312 0.59 11.09 -6.21
C TRP A 312 1.64 11.54 -7.22
N ARG A 313 2.51 12.45 -6.75
CA ARG A 313 3.70 12.95 -7.44
C ARG A 313 4.96 12.49 -6.71
N TYR A 314 5.95 11.96 -7.44
CA TYR A 314 7.22 11.50 -6.83
C TYR A 314 8.45 11.82 -7.67
N VAL A 315 9.58 11.98 -6.99
CA VAL A 315 10.91 12.08 -7.62
C VAL A 315 11.54 10.69 -7.61
N ASN A 316 11.82 10.15 -8.80
CA ASN A 316 12.50 8.85 -8.92
C ASN A 316 14.00 9.01 -8.75
N LEU A 317 14.64 8.24 -7.87
CA LEU A 317 16.07 8.36 -7.56
C LEU A 317 16.75 6.99 -7.40
N PRO A 318 18.08 6.92 -7.60
CA PRO A 318 18.87 5.79 -7.12
C PRO A 318 18.75 5.65 -5.60
N VAL A 319 18.73 4.42 -5.11
CA VAL A 319 18.55 4.11 -3.68
C VAL A 319 19.61 4.77 -2.79
N GLU A 320 20.85 4.91 -3.29
CA GLU A 320 21.95 5.56 -2.57
C GLU A 320 21.67 7.02 -2.20
N ASP A 321 21.01 7.78 -3.07
CA ASP A 321 20.64 9.16 -2.75
C ASP A 321 19.49 9.21 -1.75
N ILE A 322 18.56 8.23 -1.80
CA ILE A 322 17.47 8.07 -0.83
C ILE A 322 18.03 7.76 0.56
N LYS A 323 18.97 6.81 0.68
CA LYS A 323 19.61 6.43 1.95
C LYS A 323 20.30 7.62 2.62
N LYS A 324 21.00 8.48 1.87
CA LYS A 324 21.64 9.69 2.43
C LYS A 324 20.62 10.62 3.10
N MET A 325 19.48 10.85 2.45
CA MET A 325 18.41 11.69 2.99
C MET A 325 17.74 11.03 4.20
N ALA A 326 17.59 9.70 4.18
CA ALA A 326 17.09 8.94 5.31
C ALA A 326 18.00 9.07 6.54
N ILE A 327 19.30 8.87 6.38
CA ILE A 327 20.30 9.00 7.45
C ILE A 327 20.26 10.41 8.04
N ALA A 328 20.24 11.45 7.21
CA ALA A 328 20.17 12.83 7.66
C ALA A 328 18.91 13.11 8.51
N SER A 329 17.76 12.55 8.12
CA SER A 329 16.51 12.69 8.88
C SER A 329 16.54 11.95 10.22
N ILE A 330 17.07 10.73 10.26
CA ILE A 330 17.16 9.95 11.51
C ILE A 330 18.13 10.58 12.51
N LYS A 331 19.28 11.12 12.04
CA LYS A 331 20.23 11.86 12.88
C LYS A 331 19.62 13.11 13.53
N ASP A 332 18.63 13.72 12.88
CA ASP A 332 17.85 14.83 13.43
C ASP A 332 16.57 14.36 14.17
N SER A 333 16.55 13.10 14.64
CA SER A 333 15.43 12.48 15.36
C SER A 333 14.07 12.65 14.66
N THR A 334 14.07 12.60 13.33
CA THR A 334 12.85 12.75 12.52
C THR A 334 12.50 11.45 11.80
N ALA A 335 11.41 10.83 12.25
CA ALA A 335 10.83 9.64 11.62
C ALA A 335 10.33 9.94 10.20
N MET A 336 10.30 8.92 9.34
CA MET A 336 9.86 9.04 7.95
C MET A 336 8.83 7.98 7.58
N TYR A 337 7.93 8.35 6.67
CA TYR A 337 7.06 7.38 6.01
C TYR A 337 7.90 6.57 5.04
N PHE A 338 7.87 5.25 5.17
CA PHE A 338 8.59 4.31 4.32
C PHE A 338 7.62 3.26 3.78
N SER A 339 7.87 2.78 2.57
CA SER A 339 7.09 1.68 2.02
C SER A 339 7.96 0.73 1.22
N CYS A 340 7.54 -0.53 1.23
CA CYS A 340 8.31 -1.64 0.69
C CYS A 340 7.40 -2.80 0.28
N ASP A 341 7.99 -3.86 -0.27
CA ASP A 341 7.34 -5.16 -0.40
C ASP A 341 7.64 -6.01 0.83
N VAL A 342 6.92 -5.75 1.92
CA VAL A 342 7.18 -6.39 3.24
C VAL A 342 6.99 -7.91 3.21
N THR A 343 6.35 -8.45 2.17
CA THR A 343 6.09 -9.89 2.06
C THR A 343 7.34 -10.68 1.67
N LYS A 344 8.35 -10.03 1.10
CA LYS A 344 9.56 -10.68 0.59
C LYS A 344 10.57 -10.87 1.70
N PHE A 345 10.96 -12.12 1.92
CA PHE A 345 11.99 -12.48 2.89
C PHE A 345 11.78 -11.94 4.32
N LEU A 346 10.51 -11.78 4.73
CA LEU A 346 10.16 -11.46 6.11
C LEU A 346 10.16 -12.73 6.97
N ASN A 347 10.97 -12.73 8.02
CA ASN A 347 10.79 -13.66 9.13
C ASN A 347 9.88 -12.99 10.17
N ARG A 348 8.63 -13.44 10.27
CA ARG A 348 7.61 -12.82 11.14
C ARG A 348 7.90 -13.03 12.63
N ASP A 349 8.44 -14.20 12.96
CA ASP A 349 8.72 -14.60 14.35
C ASP A 349 9.92 -13.81 14.90
N LYS A 350 10.98 -13.67 14.10
CA LYS A 350 12.15 -12.85 14.44
C LYS A 350 11.89 -11.34 14.22
N GLY A 351 10.98 -10.97 13.30
CA GLY A 351 10.79 -9.58 12.90
C GLY A 351 11.97 -9.03 12.10
N THR A 352 12.54 -9.83 11.20
CA THR A 352 13.68 -9.43 10.36
C THR A 352 13.30 -9.39 8.88
N LEU A 353 13.91 -8.46 8.15
CA LEU A 353 13.83 -8.31 6.70
C LEU A 353 15.26 -8.45 6.14
N ASP A 354 15.59 -9.66 5.69
CA ASP A 354 16.92 -10.04 5.20
C ASP A 354 16.76 -11.05 4.06
N LEU A 355 17.44 -10.83 2.93
CA LEU A 355 17.46 -11.75 1.78
C LEU A 355 17.88 -13.16 2.18
N ASN A 356 18.68 -13.28 3.24
CA ASN A 356 19.18 -14.54 3.76
C ASN A 356 18.25 -15.16 4.83
N ASN A 357 17.06 -14.61 5.09
CA ASN A 357 16.10 -15.24 6.00
C ASN A 357 15.64 -16.62 5.50
N TYR A 358 15.62 -16.82 4.17
CA TYR A 358 15.20 -18.07 3.56
C TYR A 358 16.09 -18.47 2.40
N ASP A 359 16.57 -19.72 2.42
CA ASP A 359 17.33 -20.34 1.34
C ASP A 359 16.43 -21.22 0.46
N TYR A 360 15.55 -20.55 -0.30
CA TYR A 360 14.67 -21.23 -1.24
C TYR A 360 15.42 -21.85 -2.43
N GLU A 361 16.58 -21.28 -2.78
CA GLU A 361 17.36 -21.74 -3.94
C GLU A 361 17.97 -23.11 -3.69
N SER A 362 18.61 -23.31 -2.53
CA SER A 362 19.13 -24.63 -2.14
C SER A 362 18.01 -25.64 -1.95
N LEU A 363 16.88 -25.26 -1.32
CA LEU A 363 15.75 -26.16 -1.10
C LEU A 363 15.12 -26.65 -2.41
N MET A 364 15.04 -25.78 -3.42
CA MET A 364 14.42 -26.11 -4.72
C MET A 364 15.42 -26.60 -5.76
N GLY A 365 16.73 -26.51 -5.49
CA GLY A 365 17.78 -26.89 -6.43
C GLY A 365 17.80 -26.01 -7.69
N THR A 366 17.43 -24.73 -7.58
CA THR A 366 17.35 -23.78 -8.70
C THR A 366 17.54 -22.34 -8.22
N THR A 367 17.62 -21.37 -9.13
CA THR A 367 17.78 -19.95 -8.82
C THR A 367 16.53 -19.13 -9.12
N PHE A 368 16.33 -18.04 -8.37
CA PHE A 368 15.26 -17.06 -8.57
C PHE A 368 15.84 -15.65 -8.84
N GLY A 369 16.83 -15.57 -9.75
CA GLY A 369 17.73 -14.42 -9.94
C GLY A 369 17.19 -13.18 -10.67
N MET A 370 15.89 -12.86 -10.57
CA MET A 370 15.39 -11.60 -11.14
C MET A 370 15.91 -10.40 -10.35
N ASN A 371 16.47 -9.40 -11.04
CA ASN A 371 16.80 -8.12 -10.42
C ASN A 371 15.52 -7.29 -10.12
N LYS A 372 15.65 -6.21 -9.33
CA LYS A 372 14.50 -5.37 -8.93
C LYS A 372 13.68 -4.85 -10.11
N LYS A 373 14.33 -4.41 -11.19
CA LYS A 373 13.66 -3.95 -12.42
C LYS A 373 12.78 -5.05 -13.03
N GLN A 374 13.34 -6.24 -13.19
CA GLN A 374 12.62 -7.39 -13.74
C GLN A 374 11.46 -7.80 -12.84
N ARG A 375 11.66 -7.83 -11.50
CA ARG A 375 10.60 -8.17 -10.55
C ARG A 375 9.42 -7.21 -10.63
N VAL A 376 9.68 -5.92 -10.83
CA VAL A 376 8.61 -4.94 -11.07
C VAL A 376 7.91 -5.19 -12.41
N GLN A 377 8.68 -5.28 -13.50
CA GLN A 377 8.11 -5.45 -14.85
C GLN A 377 7.30 -6.75 -15.00
N SER A 378 7.65 -7.79 -14.24
CA SER A 378 6.97 -9.08 -14.23
C SER A 378 5.90 -9.21 -13.15
N PHE A 379 5.55 -8.13 -12.43
CA PHE A 379 4.58 -8.13 -11.34
C PHE A 379 4.95 -9.03 -10.13
N ALA A 380 6.20 -9.44 -10.01
CA ALA A 380 6.68 -10.28 -8.91
C ALA A 380 6.94 -9.50 -7.62
N SER A 381 7.13 -8.17 -7.72
CA SER A 381 7.30 -7.27 -6.58
C SER A 381 6.77 -5.87 -6.88
N GLY A 382 6.26 -5.22 -5.84
CA GLY A 382 5.74 -3.86 -5.85
C GLY A 382 5.51 -3.40 -4.41
N SER A 383 5.25 -2.11 -4.19
CA SER A 383 5.02 -1.63 -2.83
C SER A 383 3.72 -2.22 -2.27
N SER A 384 3.81 -2.90 -1.14
CA SER A 384 2.68 -3.64 -0.55
C SER A 384 2.26 -3.12 0.83
N HIS A 385 3.15 -2.43 1.55
CA HIS A 385 2.91 -2.00 2.93
C HIS A 385 3.74 -0.77 3.29
N ALA A 386 3.16 0.10 4.10
CA ALA A 386 3.81 1.28 4.67
C ALA A 386 4.17 1.06 6.15
N MET A 387 5.34 1.55 6.56
CA MET A 387 5.86 1.50 7.92
C MET A 387 6.66 2.77 8.23
N THR A 388 6.95 3.02 9.50
CA THR A 388 7.67 4.23 9.92
C THR A 388 9.15 3.92 10.08
N LEU A 389 10.02 4.56 9.31
CA LEU A 389 11.47 4.44 9.47
C LEU A 389 11.92 5.29 10.67
N VAL A 390 12.50 4.62 11.68
CA VAL A 390 12.77 5.22 13.00
C VAL A 390 14.20 5.04 13.49
N ALA A 391 15.02 4.19 12.88
CA ALA A 391 16.43 4.07 13.25
C ALA A 391 17.30 3.62 12.08
N VAL A 392 18.59 3.94 12.17
CA VAL A 392 19.66 3.41 11.32
C VAL A 392 20.82 3.02 12.22
N ASP A 393 21.51 1.95 11.85
CA ASP A 393 22.80 1.58 12.43
C ASP A 393 23.88 1.80 11.38
N LEU A 394 24.90 2.56 11.73
CA LEU A 394 25.99 2.95 10.85
C LEU A 394 27.31 2.29 11.28
N ASP A 395 28.13 1.89 10.30
CA ASP A 395 29.52 1.51 10.55
C ASP A 395 30.41 2.72 10.87
N ASP A 396 31.67 2.47 11.23
CA ASP A 396 32.66 3.53 11.54
C ASP A 396 32.92 4.48 10.35
N SER A 397 32.61 4.06 9.13
CA SER A 397 32.72 4.87 7.91
C SER A 397 31.44 5.65 7.58
N GLY A 398 30.38 5.48 8.37
CA GLY A 398 29.09 6.12 8.17
C GLY A 398 28.18 5.43 7.17
N ASN A 399 28.47 4.18 6.75
CA ASN A 399 27.61 3.41 5.86
C ASN A 399 26.52 2.68 6.66
N PRO A 400 25.29 2.59 6.15
CA PRO A 400 24.21 1.87 6.81
C PRO A 400 24.44 0.35 6.79
N ILE A 401 24.29 -0.27 7.96
CA ILE A 401 24.34 -1.73 8.16
C ILE A 401 22.92 -2.30 8.17
N LYS A 402 22.04 -1.66 8.94
CA LYS A 402 20.64 -2.05 9.15
C LYS A 402 19.78 -0.87 9.56
N TRP A 403 18.47 -1.07 9.47
CA TRP A 403 17.44 -0.05 9.66
C TRP A 403 16.34 -0.61 10.56
N LEU A 404 15.64 0.26 11.30
CA LEU A 404 14.50 -0.12 12.13
C LEU A 404 13.22 0.52 11.59
N LEU A 405 12.23 -0.33 11.31
CA LEU A 405 10.88 0.08 10.94
C LEU A 405 9.95 -0.14 12.13
N GLU A 406 9.28 0.90 12.61
CA GLU A 406 8.11 0.76 13.48
C GLU A 406 6.92 0.34 12.62
N ASN A 407 6.34 -0.82 12.94
CA ASN A 407 5.20 -1.38 12.23
C ASN A 407 3.89 -1.08 12.96
N SER A 408 2.77 -1.31 12.30
CA SER A 408 1.41 -1.08 12.81
C SER A 408 0.66 -2.39 13.04
N TRP A 409 1.34 -3.43 13.56
CA TRP A 409 0.75 -4.74 13.87
C TRP A 409 0.79 -5.04 15.39
N GLY A 410 0.98 -4.03 16.24
CA GLY A 410 1.02 -4.18 17.68
C GLY A 410 2.36 -4.66 18.24
N ALA A 411 2.60 -4.37 19.52
CA ALA A 411 3.90 -4.54 20.18
C ALA A 411 4.36 -6.00 20.34
N THR A 412 3.46 -6.97 20.20
CA THR A 412 3.76 -8.41 20.35
C THR A 412 4.27 -9.07 19.06
N ASN A 413 4.24 -8.35 17.94
CA ASN A 413 4.63 -8.88 16.63
C ASN A 413 6.05 -8.45 16.25
N GLY A 414 6.80 -9.34 15.59
CA GLY A 414 8.19 -9.10 15.19
C GLY A 414 9.08 -8.75 16.39
N TYR A 415 10.00 -7.80 16.20
CA TYR A 415 10.89 -7.33 17.26
C TYR A 415 10.21 -6.21 18.07
N LYS A 416 9.38 -6.58 19.04
CA LYS A 416 8.64 -5.64 19.91
C LYS A 416 7.81 -4.62 19.10
N GLY A 417 7.10 -5.08 18.09
CA GLY A 417 6.32 -4.23 17.18
C GLY A 417 7.12 -3.57 16.04
N HIS A 418 8.41 -3.89 15.94
CA HIS A 418 9.30 -3.35 14.91
C HIS A 418 9.81 -4.46 14.00
N LEU A 419 10.33 -4.06 12.83
CA LEU A 419 11.08 -4.91 11.92
C LEU A 419 12.51 -4.39 11.77
N ILE A 420 13.50 -5.27 11.89
CA ILE A 420 14.90 -4.97 11.64
C ILE A 420 15.23 -5.36 10.20
N MET A 421 15.65 -4.38 9.41
CA MET A 421 15.86 -4.51 7.98
C MET A 421 17.33 -4.34 7.64
N THR A 422 17.93 -5.32 6.97
CA THR A 422 19.31 -5.18 6.47
C THR A 422 19.39 -4.13 5.37
N ASP A 423 20.53 -3.48 5.21
CA ASP A 423 20.72 -2.48 4.17
C ASP A 423 20.57 -3.07 2.75
N ARG A 424 20.99 -4.33 2.54
CA ARG A 424 20.78 -5.05 1.27
C ARG A 424 19.30 -5.31 0.98
N TRP A 425 18.49 -5.60 2.00
CA TRP A 425 17.05 -5.75 1.80
C TRP A 425 16.40 -4.41 1.45
N PHE A 426 16.87 -3.31 2.06
CA PHE A 426 16.45 -1.95 1.68
C PHE A 426 16.62 -1.76 0.17
N ASP A 427 17.78 -2.08 -0.39
CA ASP A 427 18.05 -1.94 -1.84
C ASP A 427 17.04 -2.67 -2.72
N GLU A 428 16.75 -3.92 -2.38
CA GLU A 428 15.96 -4.81 -3.23
C GLU A 428 14.45 -4.56 -3.13
N TYR A 429 13.95 -4.14 -1.97
CA TYR A 429 12.51 -4.14 -1.68
C TYR A 429 11.95 -2.83 -1.11
N MET A 430 12.76 -1.78 -0.91
CA MET A 430 12.23 -0.43 -0.69
C MET A 430 11.57 0.10 -1.97
N PHE A 431 10.47 0.84 -1.84
CA PHE A 431 9.86 1.52 -2.98
C PHE A 431 9.69 3.01 -2.78
N ARG A 432 9.17 3.46 -1.63
CA ARG A 432 8.91 4.89 -1.39
C ARG A 432 9.45 5.35 -0.04
N LEU A 433 9.94 6.58 0.01
CA LEU A 433 10.31 7.29 1.23
C LEU A 433 9.75 8.72 1.15
N VAL A 434 9.14 9.21 2.23
CA VAL A 434 8.71 10.61 2.31
C VAL A 434 9.57 11.34 3.31
N VAL A 435 10.19 12.42 2.84
CA VAL A 435 11.21 13.16 3.57
C VAL A 435 10.85 14.64 3.65
N GLU A 436 11.13 15.30 4.77
CA GLU A 436 11.03 16.76 4.86
C GLU A 436 12.01 17.43 3.90
N LYS A 437 11.57 18.49 3.20
CA LYS A 437 12.41 19.21 2.22
C LYS A 437 13.76 19.69 2.79
N LYS A 438 13.85 19.94 4.11
CA LYS A 438 15.11 20.38 4.76
C LYS A 438 16.26 19.37 4.63
N TYR A 439 15.96 18.08 4.44
CA TYR A 439 16.99 17.05 4.25
C TYR A 439 17.31 16.78 2.78
N VAL A 440 16.55 17.38 1.85
CA VAL A 440 16.68 17.12 0.43
C VAL A 440 17.67 18.12 -0.18
N PRO A 441 18.76 17.66 -0.81
CA PRO A 441 19.70 18.55 -1.51
C PRO A 441 19.00 19.42 -2.56
N LYS A 442 19.45 20.67 -2.69
CA LYS A 442 18.88 21.65 -3.65
C LYS A 442 18.76 21.11 -5.08
N LYS A 443 19.75 20.34 -5.54
CA LYS A 443 19.74 19.70 -6.87
C LYS A 443 18.53 18.76 -7.08
N ILE A 444 18.12 18.04 -6.03
CA ILE A 444 16.95 17.14 -6.07
C ILE A 444 15.66 17.96 -5.92
N LEU A 445 15.65 18.98 -5.06
CA LEU A 445 14.48 19.87 -4.93
C LEU A 445 14.12 20.55 -6.25
N ASN A 446 15.11 20.93 -7.07
CA ASN A 446 14.88 21.54 -8.39
C ASN A 446 14.12 20.61 -9.36
N ILE A 447 14.13 19.29 -9.14
CA ILE A 447 13.36 18.33 -9.95
C ILE A 447 11.85 18.54 -9.77
N LEU A 448 11.42 19.04 -8.61
CA LEU A 448 10.00 19.34 -8.35
C LEU A 448 9.45 20.48 -9.22
N SER A 449 10.32 21.24 -9.90
CA SER A 449 9.91 22.26 -10.88
C SER A 449 9.73 21.71 -12.30
N GLN A 450 10.06 20.44 -12.54
CA GLN A 450 9.81 19.80 -13.84
C GLN A 450 8.31 19.60 -14.07
N THR A 451 7.91 19.57 -15.35
CA THR A 451 6.63 18.99 -15.75
C THR A 451 6.69 17.47 -15.49
N PRO A 452 5.78 16.90 -14.68
CA PRO A 452 5.80 15.48 -14.39
C PRO A 452 5.49 14.62 -15.63
N VAL A 453 6.16 13.48 -15.74
CA VAL A 453 5.76 12.41 -16.66
C VAL A 453 4.48 11.79 -16.12
N ARG A 454 3.40 11.85 -16.90
CA ARG A 454 2.09 11.31 -16.53
C ARG A 454 2.06 9.79 -16.68
N LEU A 455 1.67 9.10 -15.63
CA LEU A 455 1.43 7.68 -15.59
C LEU A 455 -0.09 7.42 -15.49
N PRO A 456 -0.61 6.35 -16.09
CA PRO A 456 -2.05 6.05 -16.03
C PRO A 456 -2.46 5.53 -14.65
N ALA A 457 -3.77 5.57 -14.35
CA ALA A 457 -4.33 5.06 -13.09
C ALA A 457 -4.12 3.54 -12.87
N TRP A 458 -3.83 2.80 -13.94
CA TRP A 458 -3.52 1.36 -13.92
C TRP A 458 -2.02 1.07 -14.04
N ASP A 459 -1.16 2.01 -13.66
CA ASP A 459 0.29 1.79 -13.66
C ASP A 459 0.67 0.54 -12.83
N PRO A 460 1.53 -0.36 -13.32
CA PRO A 460 1.87 -1.60 -12.61
C PRO A 460 2.61 -1.38 -11.28
N MET A 461 3.24 -0.22 -11.08
CA MET A 461 3.80 0.17 -9.78
C MET A 461 2.73 0.47 -8.73
N PHE A 462 1.48 0.54 -9.16
CA PHE A 462 0.32 0.89 -8.36
C PHE A 462 -0.69 -0.27 -8.34
N ALA A 463 -0.34 -1.32 -7.60
CA ALA A 463 -1.29 -2.35 -7.22
C ALA A 463 -2.04 -1.92 -5.94
N PRO A 464 -3.31 -2.35 -5.73
CA PRO A 464 -4.01 -2.13 -4.48
C PRO A 464 -3.17 -2.65 -3.31
N GLU A 465 -2.89 -1.78 -2.33
CA GLU A 465 -2.34 -2.22 -1.04
C GLU A 465 -3.40 -3.11 -0.38
N LYS A 466 -3.03 -4.38 -0.13
CA LYS A 466 -3.95 -5.43 0.32
C LYS A 466 -4.11 -5.46 1.83
#